data_AF-A0A7X7I8U6-F1
#
_entry.id   AF-A0A7X7I8U6-F1
#
_cell.length_a   1.000
_cell.length_b   1.000
_cell.length_c   1.000
_cell.angle_alpha   90.00
_cell.angle_beta   90.00
_cell.angle_gamma   90.00
#
_symmetry.space_group_name_H-M   'P 1'
#
loop_
_entity.id
_entity.type
_entity.pdbx_description
1 polymer ?
#
loop_
_entity_poly.entity_id
_entity_poly.type
_entity_poly.pdbx_seq_one_letter_code
_entity_poly.pdbx_strand_id
1 'polypeptide(L)'
;MFRLLPLLTTVLSIATFCLSVIFWGAEIAWPVIIGTYFLIIAPILVTFQKILIEQENDKNANSKRSVVEILSFLIPASLALLAIFNRTLFRFSIENQMFFCGSYFSTIVLSIHIVALVFALYLLENMYRYALLYQRRIGWVSFVGFLVLVSHQLLFSTRWLLYGWVPVTWLQFAAYLYIPALCALPWSFVRYRVKNEKIKVTRDAVYSSFSLLIVGALFTAVGITTSILRSFKIVLSPLDFKVIVMSTLFAGTILAGSARMRRRVAKLVNRRLYSNRYDYRSQFFSLHRILGKVEGFEETI
;
A
#
# COMPACT_ATOMS: atom_id res chain seq x y z
N MET A 1 23.79 -4.96 -9.49
CA MET A 1 22.99 -5.96 -10.21
C MET A 1 21.70 -6.34 -9.47
N PHE A 2 21.73 -6.61 -8.15
CA PHE A 2 20.54 -7.01 -7.35
C PHE A 2 19.40 -5.98 -7.21
N ARG A 3 19.62 -4.69 -7.50
CA ARG A 3 18.58 -3.64 -7.39
C ARG A 3 17.54 -3.66 -8.52
N LEU A 4 17.88 -4.21 -9.68
CA LEU A 4 17.01 -4.17 -10.87
C LEU A 4 16.02 -5.34 -10.92
N LEU A 5 16.34 -6.46 -10.25
CA LEU A 5 15.51 -7.66 -10.27
C LEU A 5 14.07 -7.44 -9.77
N PRO A 6 13.82 -6.81 -8.60
CA PRO A 6 12.45 -6.59 -8.13
C PRO A 6 11.69 -5.57 -8.99
N LEU A 7 12.39 -4.62 -9.62
CA LEU A 7 11.76 -3.69 -10.54
C LEU A 7 11.37 -4.37 -11.85
N LEU A 8 12.26 -5.21 -12.39
CA LEU A 8 11.97 -5.98 -13.59
C LEU A 8 10.79 -6.92 -13.35
N THR A 9 10.69 -7.53 -12.16
CA THR A 9 9.52 -8.34 -11.82
C THR A 9 8.25 -7.50 -11.66
N THR A 10 8.31 -6.26 -11.13
CA THR A 10 7.13 -5.36 -11.15
C THR A 10 6.65 -5.09 -12.57
N VAL A 11 7.56 -4.69 -13.47
CA VAL A 11 7.25 -4.37 -14.87
C VAL A 11 6.71 -5.60 -15.59
N LEU A 12 7.34 -6.77 -15.40
CA LEU A 12 6.88 -8.02 -15.98
C LEU A 12 5.48 -8.39 -15.46
N SER A 13 5.21 -8.25 -14.16
CA SER A 13 3.88 -8.55 -13.58
C SER A 13 2.77 -7.63 -14.09
N ILE A 14 3.08 -6.36 -14.33
CA ILE A 14 2.13 -5.41 -14.91
C ILE A 14 1.91 -5.74 -16.39
N ALA A 15 2.97 -6.05 -17.14
CA ALA A 15 2.88 -6.41 -18.55
C ALA A 15 2.07 -7.70 -18.75
N THR A 16 2.31 -8.74 -17.95
CA THR A 16 1.56 -10.00 -18.03
C THR A 16 0.09 -9.79 -17.70
N PHE A 17 -0.22 -8.97 -16.69
CA PHE A 17 -1.61 -8.59 -16.39
C PHE A 17 -2.26 -7.85 -17.57
N CYS A 18 -1.64 -6.79 -18.11
CA CYS A 18 -2.20 -6.04 -19.22
C CYS A 18 -2.42 -6.92 -20.47
N LEU A 19 -1.46 -7.76 -20.81
CA LEU A 19 -1.59 -8.72 -21.91
C LEU A 19 -2.74 -9.70 -21.65
N SER A 20 -2.84 -10.24 -20.43
CA SER A 20 -3.92 -11.18 -20.09
C SER A 20 -5.32 -10.57 -20.19
N VAL A 21 -5.46 -9.28 -19.91
CA VAL A 21 -6.74 -8.56 -20.02
C VAL A 21 -7.05 -8.17 -21.47
N ILE A 22 -6.06 -7.81 -22.28
CA ILE A 22 -6.26 -7.45 -23.70
C ILE A 22 -6.61 -8.69 -24.53
N PHE A 23 -5.94 -9.82 -24.26
CA PHE A 23 -6.17 -11.10 -24.95
C PHE A 23 -7.23 -11.97 -24.26
N TRP A 24 -8.09 -11.38 -23.44
CA TRP A 24 -9.18 -12.01 -22.69
C TRP A 24 -10.06 -12.95 -23.54
N GLY A 25 -10.26 -12.64 -24.82
CA GLY A 25 -11.06 -13.44 -25.74
C GLY A 25 -10.38 -14.70 -26.32
N ALA A 26 -9.08 -14.91 -26.04
CA ALA A 26 -8.26 -15.94 -26.69
C ALA A 26 -7.82 -17.06 -25.72
N GLU A 27 -8.76 -17.65 -24.96
CA GLU A 27 -8.56 -18.86 -24.13
C GLU A 27 -7.98 -18.68 -22.70
N ILE A 28 -7.79 -17.45 -22.22
CA ILE A 28 -7.22 -17.23 -20.87
C ILE A 28 -8.29 -17.41 -19.78
N ALA A 29 -8.02 -18.29 -18.81
CA ALA A 29 -8.93 -18.55 -17.69
C ALA A 29 -8.98 -17.37 -16.67
N TRP A 30 -10.19 -16.96 -16.26
CA TRP A 30 -10.45 -15.93 -15.23
C TRP A 30 -9.56 -15.96 -13.97
N PRO A 31 -9.27 -17.13 -13.39
CA PRO A 31 -8.41 -17.23 -12.20
C PRO A 31 -6.99 -16.70 -12.46
N VAL A 32 -6.49 -16.82 -13.69
CA VAL A 32 -5.15 -16.36 -14.07
C VAL A 32 -5.10 -14.83 -14.12
N ILE A 33 -6.13 -14.18 -14.66
CA ILE A 33 -6.21 -12.72 -14.75
C ILE A 33 -6.33 -12.10 -13.34
N ILE A 34 -7.15 -12.69 -12.47
CA ILE A 34 -7.27 -12.24 -11.07
C ILE A 34 -5.97 -12.52 -10.29
N GLY A 35 -5.36 -13.69 -10.50
CA GLY A 35 -4.11 -14.07 -9.87
C GLY A 35 -2.95 -13.14 -10.23
N THR A 36 -2.76 -12.86 -11.52
CA THR A 36 -1.76 -11.90 -12.00
C THR A 36 -2.02 -10.50 -11.46
N TYR A 37 -3.28 -10.08 -11.37
CA TYR A 37 -3.65 -8.80 -10.76
C TYR A 37 -3.20 -8.70 -9.29
N PHE A 38 -3.45 -9.73 -8.47
CA PHE A 38 -2.98 -9.75 -7.08
C PHE A 38 -1.46 -9.85 -6.97
N LEU A 39 -0.80 -10.52 -7.93
CA LEU A 39 0.65 -10.69 -7.92
C LEU A 39 1.40 -9.35 -8.07
N ILE A 40 0.82 -8.35 -8.74
CA ILE A 40 1.45 -7.03 -8.99
C ILE A 40 1.98 -6.38 -7.70
N ILE A 41 1.27 -6.54 -6.57
CA ILE A 41 1.66 -5.87 -5.32
C ILE A 41 2.89 -6.50 -4.65
N ALA A 42 3.14 -7.79 -4.87
CA ALA A 42 4.24 -8.52 -4.23
C ALA A 42 5.63 -7.93 -4.58
N PRO A 43 6.00 -7.76 -5.86
CA PRO A 43 7.28 -7.15 -6.20
C PRO A 43 7.33 -5.67 -5.81
N ILE A 44 6.20 -4.94 -5.83
CA ILE A 44 6.15 -3.53 -5.39
C ILE A 44 6.55 -3.40 -3.91
N LEU A 45 5.95 -4.21 -3.04
CA LEU A 45 6.28 -4.22 -1.62
C LEU A 45 7.76 -4.51 -1.36
N VAL A 46 8.33 -5.49 -2.08
CA VAL A 46 9.77 -5.79 -2.00
C VAL A 46 10.63 -4.62 -2.48
N THR A 47 10.26 -3.94 -3.57
CA THR A 47 11.02 -2.76 -4.04
C THR A 47 11.04 -1.66 -2.97
N PHE A 48 9.89 -1.34 -2.39
CA PHE A 48 9.80 -0.29 -1.37
C PHE A 48 10.57 -0.65 -0.12
N GLN A 49 10.45 -1.90 0.33
CA GLN A 49 11.11 -2.36 1.52
C GLN A 49 12.64 -2.41 1.35
N LYS A 50 13.14 -2.84 0.19
CA LYS A 50 14.59 -2.79 -0.11
C LYS A 50 15.13 -1.36 -0.12
N ILE A 51 14.38 -0.42 -0.70
CA ILE A 51 14.77 1.00 -0.70
C ILE A 51 14.83 1.55 0.73
N LEU A 52 13.95 1.08 1.62
CA LEU A 52 13.92 1.46 3.03
C LEU A 52 15.04 0.79 3.87
N ILE A 53 15.28 -0.51 3.66
CA ILE A 53 16.16 -1.34 4.50
C ILE A 53 17.65 -1.10 4.24
N GLU A 54 18.04 -0.79 3.00
CA GLU A 54 19.45 -0.55 2.61
C GLU A 54 20.09 0.67 3.35
N GLN A 55 19.32 1.32 4.22
CA GLN A 55 19.68 2.49 5.00
C GLN A 55 20.15 2.18 6.44
N GLU A 56 19.76 1.06 7.05
CA GLU A 56 20.01 0.78 8.48
C GLU A 56 21.26 -0.12 8.65
N ASN A 57 22.43 0.52 8.82
CA ASN A 57 23.77 -0.09 8.75
C ASN A 57 24.16 -0.99 9.95
N ASP A 58 23.20 -1.72 10.54
CA ASP A 58 23.40 -2.53 11.75
C ASP A 58 23.56 -4.01 11.42
N LYS A 59 24.77 -4.56 11.68
CA LYS A 59 25.16 -5.95 11.32
C LYS A 59 24.31 -7.03 12.00
N ASN A 60 23.72 -6.74 13.17
CA ASN A 60 22.93 -7.71 13.95
C ASN A 60 21.45 -7.80 13.55
N ALA A 61 20.96 -6.90 12.69
CA ALA A 61 19.57 -6.88 12.27
C ALA A 61 19.31 -7.58 10.93
N ASN A 62 20.35 -8.13 10.27
CA ASN A 62 20.23 -8.83 8.99
C ASN A 62 19.29 -10.05 9.01
N SER A 63 19.21 -10.79 10.13
CA SER A 63 18.36 -11.99 10.22
C SER A 63 16.86 -11.65 10.32
N LYS A 64 16.46 -10.70 11.17
CA LYS A 64 15.04 -10.26 11.24
C LYS A 64 14.61 -9.49 9.99
N ARG A 65 15.54 -8.85 9.28
CA ARG A 65 15.28 -8.06 8.06
C ARG A 65 14.96 -8.92 6.84
N SER A 66 15.65 -10.04 6.63
CA SER A 66 15.33 -10.96 5.53
C SER A 66 13.94 -11.57 5.71
N VAL A 67 13.53 -11.84 6.96
CA VAL A 67 12.21 -12.41 7.26
C VAL A 67 11.08 -11.47 6.84
N VAL A 68 11.18 -10.16 7.10
CA VAL A 68 10.10 -9.22 6.72
C VAL A 68 10.03 -9.05 5.19
N GLU A 69 11.18 -9.02 4.49
CA GLU A 69 11.21 -8.97 3.02
C GLU A 69 10.60 -10.23 2.38
N ILE A 70 10.93 -11.40 2.94
CA ILE A 70 10.36 -12.67 2.48
C ILE A 70 8.86 -12.68 2.76
N LEU A 71 8.44 -12.26 3.95
CA LEU A 71 7.03 -12.24 4.35
C LEU A 71 6.20 -11.28 3.47
N SER A 72 6.73 -10.09 3.15
CA SER A 72 6.03 -9.09 2.34
C SER A 72 5.85 -9.52 0.89
N PHE A 73 6.73 -10.38 0.36
CA PHE A 73 6.55 -11.05 -0.93
C PHE A 73 5.62 -12.26 -0.84
N LEU A 74 5.82 -13.10 0.17
CA LEU A 74 5.17 -14.41 0.29
C LEU A 74 3.68 -14.27 0.58
N ILE A 75 3.26 -13.27 1.36
CA ILE A 75 1.83 -13.03 1.64
C ILE A 75 1.06 -12.76 0.34
N PRO A 76 1.35 -11.71 -0.46
CA PRO A 76 0.56 -11.44 -1.67
C PRO A 76 0.79 -12.48 -2.77
N ALA A 77 1.98 -13.09 -2.86
CA ALA A 77 2.23 -14.18 -3.80
C ALA A 77 1.39 -15.42 -3.45
N SER A 78 1.27 -15.76 -2.16
CA SER A 78 0.40 -16.86 -1.72
C SER A 78 -1.07 -16.58 -2.01
N LEU A 79 -1.55 -15.35 -1.82
CA LEU A 79 -2.91 -14.94 -2.18
C LEU A 79 -3.15 -15.05 -3.70
N ALA A 80 -2.17 -14.64 -4.51
CA ALA A 80 -2.24 -14.76 -5.96
C ALA A 80 -2.32 -16.22 -6.40
N LEU A 81 -1.47 -17.10 -5.86
CA LEU A 81 -1.51 -18.54 -6.14
C LEU A 81 -2.85 -19.14 -5.72
N LEU A 82 -3.35 -18.77 -4.53
CA LEU A 82 -4.61 -19.27 -4.01
C LEU A 82 -5.78 -18.85 -4.91
N ALA A 83 -5.76 -17.62 -5.45
CA ALA A 83 -6.74 -17.14 -6.43
C ALA A 83 -6.67 -17.91 -7.77
N ILE A 84 -5.49 -18.34 -8.21
CA ILE A 84 -5.30 -19.10 -9.45
C ILE A 84 -5.81 -20.54 -9.30
N PHE A 85 -5.42 -21.22 -8.22
CA PHE A 85 -5.74 -22.63 -8.02
C PHE A 85 -7.19 -22.84 -7.57
N ASN A 86 -7.73 -21.97 -6.73
CA ASN A 86 -9.06 -22.16 -6.16
C ASN A 86 -10.14 -21.41 -6.95
N ARG A 87 -10.64 -22.05 -8.00
CA ARG A 87 -11.71 -21.54 -8.89
C ARG A 87 -13.02 -21.24 -8.16
N THR A 88 -13.23 -21.76 -6.97
CA THR A 88 -14.48 -21.55 -6.21
C THR A 88 -14.52 -20.21 -5.47
N LEU A 89 -13.38 -19.53 -5.31
CA LEU A 89 -13.29 -18.26 -4.58
C LEU A 89 -13.91 -17.10 -5.34
N PHE A 90 -13.60 -17.01 -6.62
CA PHE A 90 -14.08 -15.94 -7.49
C PHE A 90 -14.79 -16.57 -8.67
N ARG A 91 -16.12 -16.45 -8.68
CA ARG A 91 -16.95 -16.97 -9.76
C ARG A 91 -17.14 -15.89 -10.81
N PHE A 92 -17.10 -16.29 -12.07
CA PHE A 92 -17.36 -15.41 -13.19
C PHE A 92 -18.69 -15.79 -13.84
N SER A 93 -19.54 -14.81 -14.10
CA SER A 93 -20.77 -14.99 -14.88
C SER A 93 -20.59 -14.37 -16.26
N ILE A 94 -20.69 -15.20 -17.30
CA ILE A 94 -20.52 -14.80 -18.71
C ILE A 94 -21.64 -13.85 -19.14
N GLU A 95 -22.89 -14.17 -18.80
CA GLU A 95 -24.08 -13.38 -19.20
C GLU A 95 -24.01 -11.94 -18.69
N ASN A 96 -23.56 -11.78 -17.45
CA ASN A 96 -23.56 -10.49 -16.77
C ASN A 96 -22.21 -9.76 -16.83
N GLN A 97 -21.15 -10.40 -17.32
CA GLN A 97 -19.78 -9.86 -17.32
C GLN A 97 -19.39 -9.33 -15.92
N MET A 98 -19.66 -10.13 -14.89
CA MET A 98 -19.45 -9.79 -13.48
C MET A 98 -18.70 -10.89 -12.74
N PHE A 99 -17.78 -10.48 -11.86
CA PHE A 99 -17.17 -11.34 -10.86
C PHE A 99 -17.98 -11.33 -9.59
N PHE A 100 -18.09 -12.49 -8.95
CA PHE A 100 -18.79 -12.68 -7.69
C PHE A 100 -17.87 -13.32 -6.65
N CYS A 101 -18.01 -12.89 -5.40
CA CYS A 101 -17.44 -13.57 -4.25
C CYS A 101 -18.16 -14.91 -4.05
N GLY A 102 -17.48 -16.02 -4.32
CA GLY A 102 -18.09 -17.36 -4.28
C GLY A 102 -18.17 -17.98 -2.88
N SER A 103 -17.37 -17.49 -1.92
CA SER A 103 -17.29 -18.05 -0.57
C SER A 103 -16.88 -17.01 0.47
N TYR A 104 -17.09 -17.30 1.76
CA TYR A 104 -16.58 -16.48 2.87
C TYR A 104 -15.06 -16.31 2.81
N PHE A 105 -14.34 -17.32 2.32
CA PHE A 105 -12.89 -17.28 2.19
C PHE A 105 -12.42 -16.18 1.24
N SER A 106 -13.18 -15.88 0.17
CA SER A 106 -12.87 -14.79 -0.75
C SER A 106 -12.83 -13.42 -0.03
N THR A 107 -13.68 -13.22 0.98
CA THR A 107 -13.75 -11.98 1.77
C THR A 107 -12.53 -11.82 2.67
N ILE A 108 -12.00 -12.93 3.20
CA ILE A 108 -10.77 -12.95 4.00
C ILE A 108 -9.58 -12.63 3.09
N VAL A 109 -9.48 -13.27 1.92
CA VAL A 109 -8.43 -13.02 0.92
C VAL A 109 -8.41 -11.54 0.52
N LEU A 110 -9.57 -10.97 0.18
CA LEU A 110 -9.68 -9.55 -0.16
C LEU A 110 -9.29 -8.64 1.01
N SER A 111 -9.67 -8.98 2.24
CA SER A 111 -9.30 -8.19 3.43
C SER A 111 -7.79 -8.18 3.66
N ILE A 112 -7.12 -9.34 3.56
CA ILE A 112 -5.66 -9.43 3.68
C ILE A 112 -4.99 -8.63 2.55
N HIS A 113 -5.51 -8.73 1.32
CA HIS A 113 -5.00 -7.96 0.19
C HIS A 113 -5.13 -6.44 0.40
N ILE A 114 -6.26 -5.96 0.93
CA ILE A 114 -6.43 -4.54 1.28
C ILE A 114 -5.40 -4.11 2.33
N VAL A 115 -5.15 -4.92 3.37
CA VAL A 115 -4.10 -4.62 4.36
C VAL A 115 -2.73 -4.50 3.70
N ALA A 116 -2.39 -5.40 2.77
CA ALA A 116 -1.14 -5.33 2.02
C ALA A 116 -1.02 -4.06 1.16
N LEU A 117 -2.11 -3.63 0.52
CA LEU A 117 -2.15 -2.39 -0.26
C LEU A 117 -2.01 -1.13 0.59
N VAL A 118 -2.66 -1.10 1.76
CA VAL A 118 -2.51 -0.01 2.73
C VAL A 118 -1.07 0.06 3.22
N PHE A 119 -0.44 -1.09 3.48
CA PHE A 119 0.97 -1.14 3.85
C PHE A 119 1.88 -0.65 2.71
N ALA A 120 1.56 -0.96 1.45
CA ALA A 120 2.28 -0.42 0.30
C ALA A 120 2.16 1.11 0.18
N LEU A 121 0.96 1.68 0.39
CA LEU A 121 0.76 3.13 0.44
C LEU A 121 1.53 3.78 1.59
N TYR A 122 1.54 3.16 2.76
CA TYR A 122 2.33 3.61 3.91
C TYR A 122 3.83 3.66 3.58
N LEU A 123 4.36 2.63 2.92
CA LEU A 123 5.76 2.62 2.48
C LEU A 123 6.03 3.70 1.42
N LEU A 124 5.11 3.88 0.47
CA LEU A 124 5.22 4.89 -0.58
C LEU A 124 5.21 6.32 -0.01
N GLU A 125 4.31 6.63 0.94
CA GLU A 125 4.27 7.92 1.63
C GLU A 125 5.60 8.19 2.34
N ASN A 126 6.11 7.20 3.06
CA ASN A 126 7.41 7.32 3.73
C ASN A 126 8.52 7.59 2.72
N MET A 127 8.60 6.84 1.62
CA MET A 127 9.61 7.09 0.61
C MET A 127 9.51 8.49 0.01
N TYR A 128 8.30 8.98 -0.29
CA TYR A 128 8.09 10.31 -0.84
C TYR A 128 8.45 11.42 0.17
N ARG A 129 8.01 11.29 1.43
CA ARG A 129 8.22 12.29 2.48
C ARG A 129 9.70 12.45 2.89
N TYR A 130 10.52 11.43 2.71
CA TYR A 130 11.95 11.46 3.06
C TYR A 130 12.89 11.59 1.87
N ALA A 131 12.39 11.47 0.65
CA ALA A 131 13.17 11.80 -0.54
C ALA A 131 13.62 13.28 -0.51
N LEU A 132 14.85 13.54 -0.95
CA LEU A 132 15.36 14.90 -1.15
C LEU A 132 14.53 15.63 -2.22
N LEU A 133 14.51 16.97 -2.22
CA LEU A 133 13.72 17.76 -3.19
C LEU A 133 14.03 17.38 -4.65
N TYR A 134 15.32 17.19 -4.96
CA TYR A 134 15.79 16.75 -6.27
C TYR A 134 15.28 15.34 -6.62
N GLN A 135 15.32 14.41 -5.67
CA GLN A 135 14.85 13.04 -5.86
C GLN A 135 13.34 12.97 -6.06
N ARG A 136 12.57 13.80 -5.33
CA ARG A 136 11.13 13.97 -5.59
C ARG A 136 10.88 14.53 -6.98
N ARG A 137 11.60 15.57 -7.39
CA ARG A 137 11.40 16.21 -8.70
C ARG A 137 11.77 15.31 -9.88
N ILE A 138 12.70 14.38 -9.72
CA ILE A 138 13.05 13.44 -10.80
C ILE A 138 12.22 12.17 -10.73
N GLY A 139 11.98 11.65 -9.53
CA GLY A 139 11.21 10.43 -9.28
C GLY A 139 9.70 10.64 -9.19
N TRP A 140 9.18 11.87 -9.33
CA TRP A 140 7.75 12.16 -9.18
C TRP A 140 6.89 11.29 -10.09
N VAL A 141 7.35 11.03 -11.31
CA VAL A 141 6.68 10.16 -12.28
C VAL A 141 6.51 8.75 -11.71
N SER A 142 7.56 8.17 -11.10
CA SER A 142 7.45 6.88 -10.41
C SER A 142 6.56 6.92 -9.18
N PHE A 143 6.68 7.96 -8.36
CA PHE A 143 5.84 8.10 -7.16
C PHE A 143 4.36 8.17 -7.52
N VAL A 144 4.01 8.97 -8.53
CA VAL A 144 2.65 9.08 -9.05
C VAL A 144 2.21 7.77 -9.71
N GLY A 145 3.07 7.12 -10.49
CA GLY A 145 2.78 5.83 -11.10
C GLY A 145 2.42 4.77 -10.06
N PHE A 146 3.28 4.58 -9.05
CA PHE A 146 3.00 3.66 -7.94
C PHE A 146 1.76 4.06 -7.14
N LEU A 147 1.56 5.36 -6.89
CA LEU A 147 0.38 5.84 -6.17
C LEU A 147 -0.90 5.47 -6.93
N VAL A 148 -0.95 5.71 -8.24
CA VAL A 148 -2.10 5.40 -9.09
C VAL A 148 -2.36 3.89 -9.12
N LEU A 149 -1.32 3.07 -9.31
CA LEU A 149 -1.43 1.60 -9.31
C LEU A 149 -2.03 1.08 -8.00
N VAL A 150 -1.42 1.44 -6.87
CA VAL A 150 -1.83 0.93 -5.56
C VAL A 150 -3.20 1.50 -5.16
N SER A 151 -3.49 2.77 -5.47
CA SER A 151 -4.79 3.38 -5.16
C SER A 151 -5.92 2.77 -5.98
N HIS A 152 -5.71 2.55 -7.28
CA HIS A 152 -6.70 1.88 -8.12
C HIS A 152 -6.98 0.46 -7.60
N GLN A 153 -5.93 -0.29 -7.26
CA GLN A 153 -6.08 -1.65 -6.72
C GLN A 153 -6.78 -1.67 -5.37
N LEU A 154 -6.51 -0.68 -4.51
CA LEU A 154 -7.22 -0.50 -3.23
C LEU A 154 -8.71 -0.26 -3.46
N LEU A 155 -9.06 0.65 -4.37
CA LEU A 155 -10.46 0.96 -4.69
C LEU A 155 -11.18 -0.25 -5.29
N PHE A 156 -10.52 -0.97 -6.21
CA PHE A 156 -11.05 -2.19 -6.80
C PHE A 156 -11.36 -3.26 -5.74
N SER A 157 -10.39 -3.58 -4.88
CA SER A 157 -10.56 -4.61 -3.84
C SER A 157 -11.57 -4.19 -2.78
N THR A 158 -11.60 -2.91 -2.41
CA THR A 158 -12.60 -2.37 -1.47
C THR A 158 -14.00 -2.45 -2.05
N ARG A 159 -14.19 -2.04 -3.32
CA ARG A 159 -15.47 -2.16 -4.02
C ARG A 159 -15.93 -3.62 -4.06
N TRP A 160 -15.02 -4.53 -4.37
CA TRP A 160 -15.33 -5.96 -4.43
C TRP A 160 -15.79 -6.51 -3.08
N LEU A 161 -15.11 -6.12 -2.00
CA LEU A 161 -15.51 -6.52 -0.65
C LEU A 161 -16.89 -5.96 -0.28
N LEU A 162 -17.11 -4.66 -0.54
CA LEU A 162 -18.32 -3.92 -0.17
C LEU A 162 -19.59 -4.39 -0.90
N TYR A 163 -19.50 -4.68 -2.21
CA TYR A 163 -20.67 -5.09 -3.01
C TYR A 163 -20.73 -6.60 -3.22
N GLY A 164 -19.62 -7.33 -3.06
CA GLY A 164 -19.55 -8.76 -3.33
C GLY A 164 -19.46 -9.11 -4.81
N TRP A 165 -19.51 -8.11 -5.68
CA TRP A 165 -19.38 -8.26 -7.10
C TRP A 165 -18.66 -7.06 -7.71
N VAL A 166 -17.98 -7.29 -8.83
CA VAL A 166 -17.29 -6.25 -9.61
C VAL A 166 -17.44 -6.54 -11.10
N PRO A 167 -17.80 -5.54 -11.92
CA PRO A 167 -17.87 -5.74 -13.35
C PRO A 167 -16.49 -5.84 -13.98
N VAL A 168 -16.39 -6.64 -15.04
CA VAL A 168 -15.17 -6.85 -15.84
C VAL A 168 -14.55 -5.56 -16.36
N THR A 169 -15.39 -4.57 -16.67
CA THR A 169 -14.96 -3.27 -17.21
C THR A 169 -13.95 -2.56 -16.32
N TRP A 170 -13.94 -2.83 -14.99
CA TRP A 170 -12.94 -2.28 -14.08
C TRP A 170 -11.55 -2.89 -14.30
N LEU A 171 -11.45 -4.18 -14.63
CA LEU A 171 -10.17 -4.81 -14.97
C LEU A 171 -9.65 -4.32 -16.32
N GLN A 172 -10.54 -4.11 -17.29
CA GLN A 172 -10.18 -3.49 -18.57
C GLN A 172 -9.68 -2.06 -18.37
N PHE A 173 -10.39 -1.27 -17.58
CA PHE A 173 -9.95 0.07 -17.19
C PHE A 173 -8.59 0.04 -16.49
N ALA A 174 -8.35 -0.94 -15.60
CA ALA A 174 -7.06 -1.14 -14.96
C ALA A 174 -5.94 -1.36 -15.98
N ALA A 175 -6.15 -2.22 -16.98
CA ALA A 175 -5.16 -2.50 -18.01
C ALA A 175 -4.78 -1.21 -18.79
N TYR A 176 -5.77 -0.42 -19.21
CA TYR A 176 -5.51 0.87 -19.87
C TYR A 176 -4.79 1.86 -18.98
N LEU A 177 -5.15 1.92 -17.70
CA LEU A 177 -4.50 2.77 -16.70
C LEU A 177 -3.04 2.36 -16.45
N TYR A 178 -2.73 1.07 -16.53
CA TYR A 178 -1.43 0.51 -16.19
C TYR A 178 -0.42 0.58 -17.34
N ILE A 179 -0.87 0.72 -18.60
CA ILE A 179 0.01 0.88 -19.77
C ILE A 179 0.93 2.12 -19.62
N PRO A 180 0.42 3.33 -19.31
CA PRO A 180 1.30 4.47 -19.04
C PRO A 180 2.28 4.23 -17.89
N ALA A 181 1.84 3.54 -16.82
CA ALA A 181 2.69 3.21 -15.68
C ALA A 181 3.84 2.25 -16.09
N LEU A 182 3.59 1.33 -17.02
CA LEU A 182 4.58 0.40 -17.57
C LEU A 182 5.72 1.15 -18.28
N CYS A 183 5.44 2.25 -18.96
CA CYS A 183 6.46 3.09 -19.59
C CYS A 183 7.12 4.04 -18.57
N ALA A 184 6.32 4.62 -17.69
CA ALA A 184 6.73 5.63 -16.73
C ALA A 184 7.73 5.10 -15.68
N LEU A 185 7.50 3.89 -15.16
CA LEU A 185 8.35 3.29 -14.12
C LEU A 185 9.78 3.04 -14.61
N PRO A 186 10.04 2.26 -15.68
CA PRO A 186 11.40 2.07 -16.20
C PRO A 186 12.06 3.38 -16.58
N TRP A 187 11.33 4.27 -17.27
CA TRP A 187 11.85 5.57 -17.70
C TRP A 187 12.36 6.41 -16.53
N SER A 188 11.55 6.52 -15.47
CA SER A 188 11.93 7.27 -14.27
C SER A 188 13.16 6.66 -13.61
N PHE A 189 13.32 5.34 -13.61
CA PHE A 189 14.50 4.69 -13.03
C PHE A 189 15.76 4.83 -13.89
N VAL A 190 15.65 4.79 -15.22
CA VAL A 190 16.77 5.09 -16.14
C VAL A 190 17.24 6.53 -15.96
N ARG A 191 16.31 7.49 -15.90
CA ARG A 191 16.63 8.91 -15.68
C ARG A 191 17.20 9.17 -14.29
N TYR A 192 16.77 8.41 -13.29
CA TYR A 192 17.24 8.53 -11.91
C TYR A 192 18.68 8.05 -11.71
N ARG A 193 19.37 7.54 -12.75
CA ARG A 193 20.79 7.09 -12.79
C ARG A 193 21.47 7.22 -11.43
N VAL A 194 21.30 6.15 -10.65
CA VAL A 194 21.65 6.04 -9.24
C VAL A 194 23.14 6.32 -9.03
N LYS A 195 23.52 7.61 -8.89
CA LYS A 195 24.62 7.95 -8.00
C LYS A 195 24.18 7.50 -6.61
N ASN A 196 25.09 6.92 -5.84
CA ASN A 196 24.88 6.21 -4.56
C ASN A 196 24.30 7.08 -3.41
N GLU A 197 23.32 7.93 -3.68
CA GLU A 197 22.69 8.79 -2.70
C GLU A 197 21.53 8.05 -2.03
N LYS A 198 21.77 7.72 -0.76
CA LYS A 198 20.83 7.01 0.10
C LYS A 198 19.74 7.98 0.57
N ILE A 199 18.48 7.65 0.34
CA ILE A 199 17.35 8.33 0.99
C ILE A 199 17.44 8.03 2.49
N LYS A 200 17.45 9.06 3.35
CA LYS A 200 17.48 8.88 4.81
C LYS A 200 16.07 9.05 5.40
N VAL A 201 15.42 7.94 5.70
CA VAL A 201 14.18 7.84 6.48
C VAL A 201 14.51 7.88 7.98
N THR A 202 13.99 8.87 8.71
CA THR A 202 14.16 8.99 10.17
C THR A 202 13.00 8.32 10.91
N ARG A 203 13.14 8.07 12.23
CA ARG A 203 12.10 7.43 13.07
C ARG A 203 10.77 8.21 13.10
N ASP A 204 10.81 9.51 12.83
CA ASP A 204 9.62 10.35 12.69
C ASP A 204 8.70 9.93 11.52
N ALA A 205 9.20 9.11 10.59
CA ALA A 205 8.46 8.63 9.42
C ALA A 205 7.25 7.78 9.80
N VAL A 206 7.47 6.88 10.75
CA VAL A 206 6.46 5.92 11.21
C VAL A 206 5.28 6.64 11.85
N TYR A 207 5.53 7.80 12.48
CA TYR A 207 4.51 8.59 13.17
C TYR A 207 3.64 9.45 12.23
N SER A 208 4.17 9.85 11.09
CA SER A 208 3.44 10.69 10.13
C SER A 208 2.41 9.90 9.31
N SER A 209 2.80 8.70 8.86
CA SER A 209 2.00 7.89 7.92
C SER A 209 0.96 7.02 8.64
N PHE A 210 0.74 7.26 9.94
CA PHE A 210 -0.26 6.58 10.74
C PHE A 210 -1.70 6.90 10.30
N SER A 211 -1.92 8.08 9.72
CA SER A 211 -3.22 8.45 9.15
C SER A 211 -3.66 7.51 8.03
N LEU A 212 -2.75 7.13 7.13
CA LEU A 212 -3.00 6.13 6.09
C LEU A 212 -3.35 4.76 6.67
N LEU A 213 -2.64 4.32 7.72
CA LEU A 213 -2.94 3.05 8.39
C LEU A 213 -4.33 3.05 9.03
N ILE A 214 -4.74 4.14 9.68
CA ILE A 214 -6.10 4.27 10.23
C ILE A 214 -7.14 4.22 9.11
N VAL A 215 -6.94 4.99 8.04
CA VAL A 215 -7.87 5.04 6.90
C VAL A 215 -8.01 3.65 6.28
N GLY A 216 -6.89 2.94 6.08
CA GLY A 216 -6.90 1.56 5.61
C GLY A 216 -7.62 0.58 6.55
N ALA A 217 -7.37 0.68 7.85
CA ALA A 217 -8.04 -0.12 8.86
C ALA A 217 -9.56 0.14 8.92
N LEU A 218 -9.99 1.38 8.64
CA LEU A 218 -11.41 1.71 8.53
C LEU A 218 -12.03 1.09 7.28
N PHE A 219 -11.35 1.16 6.13
CA PHE A 219 -11.85 0.52 4.91
C PHE A 219 -12.00 -0.99 5.08
N THR A 220 -11.04 -1.66 5.73
CA THR A 220 -11.14 -3.09 6.01
C THR A 220 -12.24 -3.39 7.01
N ALA A 221 -12.36 -2.62 8.09
CA ALA A 221 -13.42 -2.79 9.08
C ALA A 221 -14.81 -2.65 8.44
N VAL A 222 -15.05 -1.59 7.66
CA VAL A 222 -16.32 -1.38 6.95
C VAL A 222 -16.58 -2.50 5.95
N GLY A 223 -15.56 -2.93 5.19
CA GLY A 223 -15.68 -4.07 4.27
C GLY A 223 -16.06 -5.38 4.97
N ILE A 224 -15.48 -5.65 6.15
CA ILE A 224 -15.80 -6.83 6.95
C ILE A 224 -17.21 -6.72 7.52
N THR A 225 -17.58 -5.59 8.13
CA THR A 225 -18.92 -5.38 8.70
C THR A 225 -20.00 -5.55 7.63
N THR A 226 -19.79 -5.00 6.43
CA THR A 226 -20.74 -5.12 5.32
C THR A 226 -20.83 -6.54 4.78
N SER A 227 -19.71 -7.27 4.75
CA SER A 227 -19.70 -8.70 4.45
C SER A 227 -20.52 -9.51 5.47
N ILE A 228 -20.35 -9.22 6.77
CA ILE A 228 -21.12 -9.85 7.86
C ILE A 228 -22.62 -9.54 7.71
N LEU A 229 -22.99 -8.28 7.50
CA LEU A 229 -24.40 -7.89 7.30
C LEU A 229 -25.04 -8.62 6.11
N ARG A 230 -24.29 -8.78 5.01
CA ARG A 230 -24.74 -9.54 3.84
C ARG A 230 -24.95 -11.02 4.16
N SER A 231 -24.12 -11.58 5.03
CA SER A 231 -24.23 -12.97 5.49
C SER A 231 -25.55 -13.22 6.24
N PHE A 232 -26.04 -12.20 6.96
CA PHE A 232 -27.35 -12.20 7.60
C PHE A 232 -28.51 -11.80 6.67
N LYS A 233 -28.26 -11.64 5.36
CA LYS A 233 -29.24 -11.19 4.36
C LYS A 233 -29.90 -9.84 4.68
N ILE A 234 -29.22 -9.00 5.46
CA ILE A 234 -29.70 -7.65 5.76
C ILE A 234 -29.44 -6.78 4.53
N VAL A 235 -30.51 -6.32 3.89
CA VAL A 235 -30.43 -5.46 2.70
C VAL A 235 -30.46 -4.00 3.16
N LEU A 236 -29.32 -3.33 3.03
CA LEU A 236 -29.23 -1.88 3.22
C LEU A 236 -29.62 -1.18 1.92
N SER A 237 -30.37 -0.08 2.00
CA SER A 237 -30.60 0.79 0.85
C SER A 237 -29.25 1.32 0.33
N PRO A 238 -29.05 1.50 -0.99
CA PRO A 238 -27.83 2.09 -1.53
C PRO A 238 -27.50 3.46 -0.95
N LEU A 239 -28.52 4.22 -0.52
CA LEU A 239 -28.35 5.51 0.14
C LEU A 239 -27.80 5.33 1.56
N ASP A 240 -28.44 4.49 2.38
CA ASP A 240 -28.01 4.21 3.76
C ASP A 240 -26.57 3.70 3.80
N PHE A 241 -26.23 2.83 2.85
CA PHE A 241 -24.87 2.32 2.71
C PHE A 241 -23.86 3.42 2.43
N LYS A 242 -24.14 4.30 1.46
CA LYS A 242 -23.28 5.45 1.14
C LYS A 242 -23.13 6.37 2.35
N VAL A 243 -24.21 6.63 3.08
CA VAL A 243 -24.19 7.47 4.29
C VAL A 243 -23.33 6.85 5.39
N ILE A 244 -23.48 5.54 5.66
CA ILE A 244 -22.67 4.83 6.67
C ILE A 244 -21.19 4.85 6.29
N VAL A 245 -20.86 4.53 5.04
CA VAL A 245 -19.47 4.53 4.55
C VAL A 245 -18.88 5.94 4.64
N MET A 246 -19.58 6.95 4.14
CA MET A 246 -19.09 8.33 4.17
C MET A 246 -18.97 8.88 5.60
N SER A 247 -19.94 8.60 6.47
CA SER A 247 -19.88 8.96 7.90
C SER A 247 -18.69 8.30 8.59
N THR A 248 -18.44 7.02 8.33
CA THR A 248 -17.32 6.28 8.92
C THR A 248 -15.97 6.83 8.45
N LEU A 249 -15.84 7.15 7.16
CA LEU A 249 -14.65 7.78 6.61
C LEU A 249 -14.45 9.19 7.16
N PHE A 250 -15.52 9.97 7.30
CA PHE A 250 -15.48 11.31 7.86
C PHE A 250 -15.08 11.30 9.35
N ALA A 251 -15.73 10.47 10.16
CA ALA A 251 -15.35 10.28 11.56
C ALA A 251 -13.91 9.78 11.69
N GLY A 252 -13.52 8.85 10.81
CA GLY A 252 -12.17 8.31 10.73
C GLY A 252 -11.11 9.34 10.41
N THR A 253 -11.35 10.20 9.42
CA THR A 253 -10.42 11.27 9.03
C THR A 253 -10.30 12.33 10.12
N ILE A 254 -11.39 12.69 10.81
CA ILE A 254 -11.35 13.56 11.99
C ILE A 254 -10.52 12.94 13.12
N LEU A 255 -10.76 11.67 13.43
CA LEU A 255 -10.02 10.94 14.45
C LEU A 255 -8.52 10.82 14.10
N ALA A 256 -8.20 10.55 12.83
CA ALA A 256 -6.83 10.46 12.34
C ALA A 256 -6.13 11.84 12.33
N GLY A 257 -6.86 12.90 11.99
CA GLY A 257 -6.36 14.28 12.01
C GLY A 257 -6.14 14.82 13.42
N SER A 258 -6.84 14.28 14.43
CA SER A 258 -6.74 14.73 15.82
C SER A 258 -5.31 14.62 16.36
N ALA A 259 -4.73 15.77 16.76
CA ALA A 259 -3.40 15.83 17.37
C ALA A 259 -3.31 14.97 18.65
N ARG A 260 -4.43 14.84 19.39
CA ARG A 260 -4.49 14.02 20.61
C ARG A 260 -4.36 12.53 20.30
N MET A 261 -5.01 12.05 19.24
CA MET A 261 -4.93 10.66 18.81
C MET A 261 -3.53 10.33 18.29
N ARG A 262 -2.96 11.20 17.45
CA ARG A 262 -1.57 11.08 16.96
C ARG A 262 -0.56 10.97 18.12
N ARG A 263 -0.70 11.81 19.16
CA ARG A 263 0.16 11.74 20.36
C ARG A 263 0.00 10.43 21.16
N ARG A 264 -1.23 9.95 21.35
CA ARG A 264 -1.50 8.70 22.09
C ARG A 264 -0.91 7.49 21.37
N VAL A 265 -1.09 7.44 20.06
CA VAL A 265 -0.54 6.38 19.21
C VAL A 265 0.98 6.44 19.22
N ALA A 266 1.56 7.63 19.09
CA ALA A 266 3.00 7.79 19.16
C ALA A 266 3.57 7.26 20.49
N LYS A 267 2.87 7.51 21.60
CA LYS A 267 3.22 6.94 22.92
C LYS A 267 3.09 5.41 22.96
N LEU A 268 2.06 4.84 22.34
CA LEU A 268 1.83 3.38 22.28
C LEU A 268 2.90 2.66 21.46
N VAL A 269 3.20 3.18 20.27
CA VAL A 269 4.23 2.66 19.37
C VAL A 269 5.61 2.79 20.01
N ASN A 270 5.97 3.97 20.56
CA ASN A 270 7.22 4.13 21.32
C ASN A 270 7.33 3.14 22.49
N ARG A 271 6.22 2.82 23.16
CA ARG A 271 6.22 1.90 24.31
C ARG A 271 6.34 0.43 23.91
N ARG A 272 5.73 0.00 22.79
CA ARG A 272 5.62 -1.43 22.43
C ARG A 272 6.52 -1.87 21.29
N LEU A 273 6.83 -1.01 20.33
CA LEU A 273 7.60 -1.36 19.12
C LEU A 273 9.08 -0.99 19.24
N TYR A 274 9.43 -0.02 20.09
CA TYR A 274 10.81 0.41 20.26
C TYR A 274 11.34 -0.01 21.63
N SER A 275 12.29 -0.96 21.63
CA SER A 275 13.04 -1.37 22.82
C SER A 275 14.11 -0.34 23.20
N ASN A 276 14.59 0.46 22.23
CA ASN A 276 15.70 1.38 22.46
C ASN A 276 15.19 2.71 23.05
N ARG A 277 15.36 2.82 24.37
CA ARG A 277 14.83 3.83 25.27
C ARG A 277 15.67 5.12 25.12
N TYR A 278 15.17 6.07 24.32
CA TYR A 278 15.72 7.42 24.10
C TYR A 278 17.05 7.52 23.33
N ASP A 279 17.01 8.12 22.14
CA ASP A 279 18.21 8.59 21.44
C ASP A 279 18.58 9.98 21.96
N TYR A 280 19.17 10.02 23.16
CA TYR A 280 19.50 11.26 23.89
C TYR A 280 20.30 12.24 23.04
N ARG A 281 21.13 11.74 22.13
CA ARG A 281 21.93 12.58 21.22
C ARG A 281 21.06 13.46 20.32
N SER A 282 19.98 12.89 19.76
CA SER A 282 19.08 13.64 18.87
C SER A 282 18.25 14.69 19.61
N GLN A 283 17.80 14.37 20.83
CA GLN A 283 17.04 15.30 21.68
C GLN A 283 17.94 16.39 22.26
N PHE A 284 19.18 16.08 22.59
CA PHE A 284 20.17 17.05 23.07
C PHE A 284 20.45 18.12 22.01
N PHE A 285 20.67 17.72 20.75
CA PHE A 285 20.89 18.69 19.66
C PHE A 285 19.62 19.49 19.30
N SER A 286 18.42 18.91 19.41
CA SER A 286 17.18 19.67 19.18
C SER A 286 16.96 20.70 20.29
N LEU A 287 17.24 20.33 21.54
CA LEU A 287 17.17 21.22 22.70
C LEU A 287 18.15 22.38 22.54
N HIS A 288 19.42 22.10 22.20
CA HIS A 288 20.44 23.15 22.01
C HIS A 288 20.11 24.11 20.86
N ARG A 289 19.48 23.61 19.79
CA ARG A 289 19.02 24.45 18.68
C ARG A 289 17.83 25.34 19.08
N ILE A 290 16.98 24.89 19.99
CA ILE A 290 15.88 25.70 20.52
C ILE A 290 16.43 26.76 21.47
N LEU A 291 17.30 26.37 22.42
CA LEU A 291 17.92 27.31 23.37
C LEU A 291 18.81 28.34 22.67
N GLY A 292 19.69 27.93 21.76
CA GLY A 292 20.54 28.87 21.02
C GLY A 292 19.75 29.82 20.11
N LYS A 293 18.51 29.46 19.73
CA LYS A 293 17.60 30.37 19.02
C LYS A 293 16.88 31.32 19.96
N VAL A 294 16.74 31.00 21.24
CA VAL A 294 16.14 31.88 22.26
C VAL A 294 17.19 32.85 22.80
N GLU A 295 18.43 32.40 23.06
CA GLU A 295 19.54 33.26 23.49
C GLU A 295 19.92 34.30 22.43
N GLY A 296 19.90 33.93 21.14
CA GLY A 296 20.13 34.90 20.06
C GLY A 296 19.06 35.99 19.93
N PHE A 297 17.91 35.87 20.61
CA PHE A 297 16.89 36.93 20.71
C PHE A 297 17.10 37.84 21.92
N GLU A 298 17.82 37.42 22.96
CA GLU A 298 18.14 38.30 24.10
C GLU A 298 19.32 39.24 23.82
N GLU A 299 20.25 38.87 22.93
CA GLU A 299 21.39 39.74 22.56
C GLU A 299 21.05 40.87 21.56
N THR A 300 19.79 40.96 21.10
CA THR A 300 19.35 41.94 20.09
C THR A 300 18.35 42.98 20.61
N ILE A 301 18.16 43.07 21.93
CA ILE A 301 17.36 44.10 22.63
C ILE A 301 18.31 44.98 23.44
#